data_AF-A0A2H9NVL8-F1
#
_entry.id   AF-A0A2H9NVL8-F1
#
_cell.length_a   1.000
_cell.length_b   1.000
_cell.length_c   1.000
_cell.angle_alpha   90.00
_cell.angle_beta   90.00
_cell.angle_gamma   90.00
#
_symmetry.space_group_name_H-M   'P 1'
#
loop_
_entity.id
_entity.type
_entity.pdbx_description
1 polymer ?
#
loop_
_entity_poly.entity_id
_entity_poly.type
_entity_poly.pdbx_seq_one_letter_code
_entity_poly.pdbx_strand_id
1 'polypeptide(L)' 'MTQKLFWQDPYQTECTARVTSLENTGETIKVKLDQTIFFAFSGGQESDNGTIGEVPVVNAVKHG' A
#
# COMPACT_ATOMS: atom_id res chain seq x y z
N MET A 1 -3.57 -13.00 2.36
CA MET A 1 -4.43 -11.99 1.71
C MET A 1 -4.20 -10.67 2.44
N THR A 2 -4.10 -9.54 1.73
CA THR A 2 -3.93 -8.22 2.37
C THR A 2 -5.30 -7.63 2.70
N GLN A 3 -5.51 -7.22 3.96
CA GLN A 3 -6.70 -6.50 4.40
C GLN A 3 -6.70 -5.07 3.85
N LYS A 4 -7.85 -4.60 3.39
CA LYS A 4 -8.01 -3.28 2.78
C LYS A 4 -8.79 -2.40 3.74
N LEU A 5 -8.09 -1.55 4.48
CA LEU A 5 -8.68 -0.75 5.56
C LEU A 5 -9.53 0.41 4.99
N PHE A 6 -9.20 0.91 3.80
CA PHE A 6 -9.96 1.95 3.11
C PHE A 6 -11.42 1.58 2.79
N TRP A 7 -11.80 0.30 2.82
CA TRP A 7 -13.20 -0.12 2.71
C TRP A 7 -13.97 -0.06 4.04
N GLN A 8 -13.25 -0.05 5.16
CA GLN A 8 -13.82 -0.03 6.51
C GLN A 8 -13.90 1.39 7.04
N ASP A 9 -12.81 2.16 6.88
CA ASP A 9 -12.72 3.56 7.21
C ASP A 9 -12.02 4.32 6.06
N PRO A 10 -12.78 4.96 5.15
CA PRO A 10 -12.21 5.67 4.01
C PRO A 10 -11.50 6.98 4.38
N TYR A 11 -11.64 7.47 5.63
CA TYR A 11 -10.97 8.68 6.09
C TYR A 11 -9.71 8.40 6.92
N GLN A 12 -9.36 7.13 7.13
CA GLN A 12 -8.16 6.74 7.86
C GLN A 12 -6.89 7.13 7.11
N THR A 13 -6.08 8.01 7.71
CA THR A 13 -4.84 8.52 7.11
C THR A 13 -3.58 7.80 7.59
N GLU A 14 -3.68 7.00 8.66
CA GLU A 14 -2.54 6.29 9.26
C GLU A 14 -2.94 4.88 9.72
N CYS A 15 -2.05 3.91 9.53
CA CYS A 15 -2.23 2.55 10.06
C CYS A 15 -0.89 1.89 10.40
N THR A 16 -0.90 0.94 11.33
CA THR A 16 0.23 0.02 11.55
C THR A 16 -0.01 -1.26 10.75
N ALA A 17 0.98 -1.66 9.96
CA ALA A 17 0.93 -2.89 9.17
C ALA A 17 2.20 -3.71 9.34
N ARG A 18 2.09 -5.02 9.19
CA ARG A 18 3.23 -5.95 9.19
C ARG A 18 3.68 -6.20 7.75
N VAL A 19 4.98 -6.02 7.51
CA VAL A 19 5.61 -6.47 6.26
C VAL A 19 5.58 -7.99 6.20
N THR A 20 5.01 -8.53 5.13
CA THR A 20 4.86 -9.96 4.88
C THR A 20 5.78 -10.48 3.77
N SER A 21 6.26 -9.59 2.90
CA SER A 21 7.25 -9.90 1.86
C SER A 21 7.98 -8.63 1.44
N LEU A 22 9.23 -8.80 1.03
CA LEU A 22 10.08 -7.78 0.44
C LEU A 22 10.73 -8.34 -0.81
N GLU A 23 10.72 -7.56 -1.89
CA GLU A 23 11.40 -7.88 -3.14
C GLU A 23 12.15 -6.63 -3.61
N ASN A 24 13.47 -6.75 -3.77
CA ASN A 24 14.29 -5.68 -4.29
C ASN A 24 14.25 -5.71 -5.82
N THR A 25 13.82 -4.61 -6.45
CA THR A 25 13.76 -4.47 -7.91
C THR A 25 14.82 -3.51 -8.45
N GLY A 26 15.90 -3.28 -7.70
CA GLY A 26 17.00 -2.37 -8.03
C GLY A 26 16.73 -0.94 -7.55
N GLU A 27 15.86 -0.23 -8.26
CA GLU A 27 15.56 1.19 -7.98
C GLU A 27 14.53 1.38 -6.87
N THR A 28 13.67 0.38 -6.65
CA THR A 28 12.61 0.40 -5.65
C THR A 28 12.54 -0.94 -4.91
N ILE A 29 11.87 -0.93 -3.77
CA ILE A 29 11.58 -2.14 -3.00
C ILE A 29 10.06 -2.35 -3.05
N LYS A 30 9.64 -3.51 -3.55
CA LYS A 30 8.26 -3.94 -3.46
C LYS A 30 8.00 -4.50 -2.07
N VAL A 31 7.01 -3.93 -1.40
CA VAL A 31 6.61 -4.32 -0.05
C VAL A 31 5.21 -4.90 -0.10
N LYS A 32 5.02 -6.08 0.48
CA LYS A 32 3.69 -6.66 0.68
C LYS A 32 3.29 -6.55 2.15
N LEU A 33 2.15 -5.94 2.43
CA LEU A 33 1.63 -5.77 3.78
C LEU A 33 0.49 -6.75 4.08
N ASP A 34 0.28 -7.04 5.35
CA ASP A 34 -0.90 -7.78 5.83
C ASP A 34 -2.18 -6.93 5.79
N GLN A 35 -2.06 -5.61 5.95
CA GLN A 35 -3.14 -4.63 5.82
C GLN A 35 -2.63 -3.31 5.21
N THR A 36 -3.52 -2.53 4.60
CA THR A 36 -3.14 -1.25 3.98
C THR A 36 -4.31 -0.27 3.92
N ILE A 37 -4.00 1.02 4.06
CA ILE A 37 -4.89 2.15 3.72
C ILE A 37 -4.67 2.64 2.28
N PHE A 38 -3.56 2.28 1.63
CA PHE A 38 -3.29 2.68 0.24
C PHE A 38 -4.23 1.96 -0.73
N PHE A 39 -5.01 2.74 -1.47
CA PHE A 39 -5.75 2.29 -2.62
C PHE A 39 -4.81 2.10 -3.83
N ALA A 40 -4.87 0.92 -4.43
CA ALA A 40 -4.16 0.65 -5.68
C ALA A 40 -4.98 1.14 -6.87
N PHE A 41 -4.32 1.58 -7.95
CA PHE A 41 -4.99 2.05 -9.16
C PHE A 41 -6.09 1.07 -9.61
N SER A 42 -7.33 1.57 -9.72
CA SER A 42 -8.47 0.74 -10.11
C SER A 42 -9.65 1.58 -10.56
N GLY A 43 -10.40 1.10 -11.55
CA GLY A 43 -11.62 1.79 -12.01
C GLY A 43 -11.39 3.18 -12.60
N GLY A 44 -10.18 3.50 -13.05
CA GLY A 44 -9.79 4.84 -13.50
C GLY A 44 -9.40 5.81 -12.38
N GLN A 45 -9.47 5.38 -11.12
CA GLN A 45 -8.95 6.14 -9.98
C GLN A 45 -7.45 5.86 -9.79
N GLU A 46 -6.68 6.94 -9.63
CA GLU A 46 -5.25 6.90 -9.35
C GLU A 46 -4.93 6.20 -8.02
N SER A 47 -3.70 5.68 -7.89
CA SER A 47 -3.26 5.11 -6.61
C SER A 47 -2.98 6.20 -5.59
N ASP A 48 -3.18 5.86 -4.31
CA ASP A 48 -2.85 6.77 -3.22
C ASP A 48 -1.33 7.00 -3.09
N ASN A 49 -1.00 8.16 -2.54
CA ASN A 49 0.37 8.58 -2.23
C ASN A 49 0.54 8.76 -0.72
N GLY A 50 1.75 8.55 -0.21
CA GLY A 50 2.04 8.64 1.22
C GLY A 50 3.39 8.01 1.56
N THR A 51 3.57 7.60 2.82
CA THR A 51 4.81 6.98 3.29
C THR A 51 4.57 5.69 4.05
N ILE A 52 5.56 4.80 4.06
CA ILE A 52 5.67 3.69 5.01
C ILE A 52 6.87 4.00 5.90
N GLY A 53 6.61 4.38 7.16
CA GLY A 53 7.60 5.06 7.98
C GLY A 53 8.00 6.38 7.32
N GLU A 54 9.29 6.58 7.09
CA GLU A 54 9.83 7.78 6.40
C GLU A 54 10.07 7.54 4.90
N VAL A 55 9.73 6.37 4.38
CA VAL A 55 9.99 5.99 2.99
C VAL A 55 8.79 6.34 2.10
N PRO A 56 8.96 7.10 1.01
CA PRO A 56 7.86 7.45 0.11
C PRO A 56 7.33 6.22 -0.64
N VAL A 57 6.01 6.09 -0.67
CA VAL A 57 5.31 5.13 -1.54
C VAL A 57 5.14 5.76 -2.91
N VAL A 58 5.83 5.22 -3.90
CA VAL A 58 5.80 5.72 -5.28
C VAL A 58 4.66 5.15 -6.11
N ASN A 59 4.14 3.97 -5.73
CA ASN A 59 3.04 3.31 -6.44
C ASN A 59 2.41 2.22 -5.55
N ALA A 60 1.08 2.17 -5.49
CA ALA A 60 0.34 1.08 -4.90
C ALA A 60 -0.30 0.21 -5.99
N VAL A 61 0.06 -1.07 -6.02
CA VAL A 61 -0.40 -2.04 -7.02
C VAL A 61 -1.11 -3.23 -6.37
N LYS A 62 -2.21 -3.68 -6.98
CA LYS A 62 -2.88 -4.92 -6.59
C LYS A 62 -2.31 -6.08 -7.41
N HIS A 63 -1.62 -7.00 -6.76
CA HIS A 63 -1.28 -8.30 -7.34
C HIS A 63 -2.37 -9.33 -7.04
N GLY A 64 -2.90 -9.96 -8.09
CA GLY A 64 -3.83 -11.09 -8.05
C GLY A 64 -3.08 -12.41 -7.97
#